data_AF-X0WUE1-F1
#
_entry.id   AF-X0WUE1-F1
#
_cell.length_a   1.000
_cell.length_b   1.000
_cell.length_c   1.000
_cell.angle_alpha   90.00
_cell.angle_beta   90.00
_cell.angle_gamma   90.00
#
_symmetry.space_group_name_H-M   'P 1'
#
loop_
_entity.id
_entity.type
_entity.pdbx_description
1 polymer ?
#
loop_
_entity_poly.entity_id
_entity_poly.type
_entity_poly.pdbx_seq_one_letter_code
_entity_poly.pdbx_strand_id
1 'polypeptide(L)'
;MMVATYHDRQLEETILSTFNKARLPDVETLKVLVVEGVVYIDGHVGNYRAKKTITRLAASALGLRKVVNRSRVVPAALVHDEALVERVRGCIQSHPFAQ
;
A
#
# COMPACT_ATOMS: atom_id res chain seq x y z
N MET A 1 -1.54 11.37 -32.79
CA MET A 1 -1.49 11.48 -31.32
C MET A 1 -1.98 10.15 -30.73
N MET A 2 -1.09 9.19 -30.44
CA MET A 2 -1.47 7.82 -30.00
C MET A 2 -0.47 7.17 -29.01
N VAL A 3 0.61 7.86 -28.59
CA VAL A 3 1.69 7.25 -27.80
C VAL A 3 1.42 7.29 -26.28
N ALA A 4 0.71 8.31 -25.79
CA ALA A 4 0.47 8.48 -24.34
C ALA A 4 -0.36 7.33 -23.73
N THR A 5 -1.36 6.82 -24.45
CA THR A 5 -2.27 5.80 -23.94
C THR A 5 -1.64 4.41 -23.83
N TYR A 6 -0.70 4.05 -24.71
CA TYR A 6 -0.05 2.73 -24.67
C TYR A 6 0.93 2.61 -23.50
N HIS A 7 1.70 3.67 -23.25
CA HIS A 7 2.66 3.69 -22.13
C HIS A 7 1.96 3.65 -20.77
N ASP A 8 0.88 4.39 -20.60
CA ASP A 8 0.13 4.41 -19.33
C ASP A 8 -0.44 3.04 -18.98
N ARG A 9 -0.98 2.31 -19.97
CA ARG A 9 -1.49 0.95 -19.77
C ARG A 9 -0.39 -0.04 -19.36
N GLN A 10 0.79 0.05 -19.98
CA GLN A 10 1.94 -0.78 -19.57
C GLN A 10 2.41 -0.45 -18.15
N LEU A 11 2.34 0.82 -17.75
CA LEU A 11 2.66 1.25 -16.40
C LEU A 11 1.66 0.69 -15.38
N GLU A 12 0.36 0.71 -15.67
CA GLU A 12 -0.65 0.07 -14.82
C GLU A 12 -0.34 -1.40 -14.59
N GLU A 13 -0.12 -2.17 -15.66
CA GLU A 13 0.18 -3.60 -15.57
C GLU A 13 1.47 -3.85 -14.77
N THR A 14 2.49 -3.02 -14.96
CA THR A 14 3.76 -3.11 -14.21
C THR A 14 3.53 -2.88 -12.72
N ILE A 15 2.77 -1.86 -12.35
CA ILE A 15 2.47 -1.52 -10.95
C ILE A 15 1.66 -2.64 -10.30
N LEU A 16 0.61 -3.12 -10.98
CA LEU A 16 -0.23 -4.22 -10.48
C LEU A 16 0.59 -5.50 -10.29
N SER A 17 1.46 -5.84 -11.24
CA SER A 17 2.34 -7.01 -11.13
C SER A 17 3.31 -6.88 -9.94
N THR A 18 3.80 -5.67 -9.66
CA THR A 18 4.70 -5.39 -8.55
C THR A 18 3.98 -5.53 -7.21
N PHE A 19 2.73 -5.08 -7.12
CA PHE A 19 1.93 -5.23 -5.91
C PHE A 19 1.63 -6.70 -5.60
N ASN A 20 1.30 -7.49 -6.63
CA ASN A 20 1.10 -8.93 -6.48
C ASN A 20 2.38 -9.65 -6.02
N LYS A 21 3.53 -9.31 -6.61
CA LYS A 21 4.83 -9.88 -6.19
C LYS A 21 5.19 -9.55 -4.75
N ALA A 22 4.83 -8.35 -4.28
CA ALA A 22 5.07 -7.92 -2.90
C ALA A 22 4.14 -8.57 -1.87
N ARG A 23 3.19 -9.43 -2.29
CA ARG A 23 2.16 -10.08 -1.45
C ARG A 23 1.47 -9.08 -0.51
N LEU A 24 1.11 -7.92 -1.05
CA LEU A 24 0.38 -6.94 -0.26
C LEU A 24 -1.02 -7.49 0.06
N PRO A 25 -1.46 -7.40 1.33
CA PRO A 25 -2.86 -7.68 1.65
C PRO A 25 -3.75 -6.64 0.98
N ASP A 26 -4.97 -7.03 0.63
CA ASP A 26 -6.03 -6.17 0.10
C ASP A 26 -5.81 -5.60 -1.31
N VAL A 27 -4.86 -6.14 -2.09
CA VAL A 27 -4.59 -5.69 -3.47
C VAL A 27 -5.83 -5.76 -4.36
N GLU A 28 -6.71 -6.74 -4.13
CA GLU A 28 -7.97 -6.89 -4.88
C GLU A 28 -8.92 -5.70 -4.69
N THR A 29 -8.81 -4.97 -3.57
CA THR A 29 -9.62 -3.79 -3.31
C THR A 29 -9.00 -2.50 -3.84
N LEU A 30 -7.74 -2.56 -4.28
CA LEU A 30 -7.00 -1.41 -4.80
C LEU A 30 -7.31 -1.22 -6.28
N LYS A 31 -7.72 0.00 -6.63
CA LYS A 31 -7.86 0.44 -8.01
C LYS A 31 -6.67 1.31 -8.36
N VAL A 32 -5.96 0.94 -9.43
CA VAL A 32 -4.82 1.69 -9.96
C VAL A 32 -5.20 2.22 -11.32
N LEU A 33 -4.99 3.52 -11.52
CA LEU A 33 -5.21 4.21 -12.79
C LEU A 33 -3.97 5.03 -13.14
N VAL A 34 -3.45 4.96 -14.35
CA VAL A 34 -2.37 5.82 -14.83
C VAL A 34 -2.89 6.73 -15.94
N VAL A 35 -2.69 8.04 -15.78
CA VAL A 35 -3.06 9.05 -16.79
C VAL A 35 -1.90 10.00 -16.97
N GLU A 36 -1.37 10.05 -18.18
CA GLU A 36 -0.21 10.86 -18.57
C GLU A 36 0.95 10.66 -17.58
N GLY A 37 1.33 9.42 -17.27
CA GLY A 37 2.40 9.12 -16.32
C GLY A 37 2.15 9.56 -14.87
N VAL A 38 0.91 9.90 -14.50
CA VAL A 38 0.49 10.11 -13.11
C VAL A 38 -0.33 8.91 -12.67
N VAL A 39 0.14 8.19 -11.64
CA VAL A 39 -0.62 7.09 -11.06
C VAL A 39 -1.54 7.57 -9.94
N TYR A 40 -2.78 7.10 -9.98
CA TYR A 40 -3.80 7.27 -8.97
C TYR A 40 -4.08 5.91 -8.34
N ILE A 41 -4.01 5.84 -7.01
CA ILE A 41 -4.27 4.62 -6.26
C ILE A 41 -5.41 4.88 -5.29
N ASP A 42 -6.52 4.20 -5.49
CA ASP A 42 -7.74 4.25 -4.68
C ASP A 42 -8.04 2.87 -4.08
N GLY A 43 -8.90 2.82 -3.06
CA GLY A 43 -9.30 1.57 -2.38
C GLY A 43 -8.98 1.56 -0.89
N HIS A 44 -8.84 0.37 -0.31
CA HIS A 44 -8.63 0.17 1.12
C HIS A 44 -7.34 -0.58 1.41
N VAL A 45 -6.73 -0.31 2.56
CA VAL A 45 -5.57 -1.05 3.06
C VAL A 45 -5.71 -1.32 4.56
N GLY A 46 -5.34 -2.53 4.99
CA GLY A 46 -5.47 -2.95 6.39
C GLY A 46 -4.63 -2.18 7.41
N ASN A 47 -3.59 -1.46 6.99
CA ASN A 47 -2.74 -0.69 7.89
C ASN A 47 -1.93 0.40 7.17
N TYR A 48 -1.36 1.32 7.95
CA TYR A 48 -0.54 2.42 7.43
C TYR A 48 0.76 1.94 6.76
N ARG A 49 1.32 0.82 7.21
CA ARG A 49 2.54 0.24 6.61
C ARG A 49 2.28 -0.24 5.18
N ALA A 50 1.12 -0.84 4.93
CA ALA A 50 0.65 -1.19 3.59
C ALA A 50 0.47 0.06 2.72
N LYS A 51 -0.20 1.11 3.23
CA LYS A 51 -0.35 2.40 2.54
C LYS A 51 1.00 2.99 2.10
N LYS A 52 2.00 2.98 2.98
CA LYS A 52 3.34 3.48 2.67
C LYS A 52 4.06 2.60 1.65
N THR A 53 3.89 1.28 1.76
CA THR A 53 4.53 0.31 0.87
C THR A 53 3.98 0.44 -0.55
N ILE A 54 2.67 0.55 -0.74
CA ILE A 54 2.06 0.72 -2.07
C ILE A 54 2.53 2.02 -2.75
N THR A 55 2.63 3.12 -2.00
CA THR A 55 3.13 4.39 -2.54
C THR A 55 4.57 4.26 -3.00
N ARG A 56 5.43 3.63 -2.18
CA ARG A 56 6.84 3.45 -2.51
C ARG A 56 7.04 2.53 -3.71
N LEU A 57 6.31 1.42 -3.76
CA LEU A 57 6.37 0.49 -4.88
C LEU A 57 5.89 1.15 -6.18
N ALA A 58 4.78 1.89 -6.14
CA ALA A 58 4.32 2.65 -7.29
C ALA A 58 5.38 3.66 -7.74
N ALA A 59 5.97 4.42 -6.82
CA ALA A 59 7.01 5.40 -7.12
C ALA A 59 8.30 4.79 -7.71
N SER A 60 8.52 3.48 -7.55
CA SER A 60 9.67 2.79 -8.13
C SER A 60 9.49 2.40 -9.60
N ALA A 61 8.28 2.53 -10.15
CA ALA A 61 8.03 2.25 -11.56
C ALA A 61 8.67 3.34 -12.45
N LEU A 62 9.50 2.90 -13.39
CA LEU A 62 10.16 3.78 -14.36
C LEU A 62 9.13 4.43 -15.28
N GLY A 63 9.24 5.73 -15.53
CA GLY A 63 8.35 6.48 -16.43
C GLY A 63 7.17 7.16 -15.75
N LEU A 64 6.96 6.98 -14.45
CA LEU A 64 6.02 7.79 -13.68
C LEU A 64 6.59 9.16 -13.36
N ARG A 65 5.77 10.20 -13.51
CA ARG A 65 6.08 11.55 -13.04
C ARG A 65 5.63 11.79 -11.60
N LYS A 66 4.50 11.18 -11.20
CA LYS A 66 3.87 11.45 -9.91
C LYS A 66 3.02 10.27 -9.44
N VAL A 67 2.98 10.10 -8.13
CA VAL A 67 2.11 9.13 -7.44
C VAL A 67 1.11 9.88 -6.57
N VAL A 68 -0.17 9.61 -6.76
CA VAL A 68 -1.29 10.14 -5.97
C VAL A 68 -1.98 8.98 -5.26
N ASN A 69 -1.64 8.76 -3.99
CA ASN A 69 -2.25 7.70 -3.18
C ASN A 69 -3.42 8.25 -2.35
N ARG A 70 -4.64 7.86 -2.73
CA ARG A 70 -5.92 8.20 -2.09
C ARG A 70 -6.53 7.03 -1.30
N SER A 71 -5.81 5.92 -1.14
CA SER A 71 -6.32 4.75 -0.41
C SER A 71 -6.68 5.09 1.05
N ARG A 72 -7.73 4.48 1.59
CA ARG A 72 -8.11 4.64 3.00
C ARG A 72 -7.55 3.50 3.83
N VAL A 73 -7.00 3.83 5.00
CA VAL A 73 -6.59 2.79 5.96
C VAL A 73 -7.83 2.31 6.69
N VAL A 74 -8.21 1.05 6.50
CA VAL A 74 -9.34 0.41 7.16
C VAL A 74 -8.81 -0.85 7.83
N PRO A 75 -8.58 -0.82 9.16
CA PRO A 75 -8.13 -1.99 9.89
C PRO A 75 -9.12 -3.15 9.76
N ALA A 76 -8.62 -4.36 9.49
CA ALA A 76 -9.46 -5.55 9.35
C ALA A 76 -10.16 -5.96 10.65
N ALA A 77 -9.64 -5.54 11.81
CA ALA A 77 -10.26 -5.74 13.10
C ALA A 77 -10.14 -4.46 13.93
N LEU A 78 -11.24 -4.04 14.55
CA LEU A 78 -11.22 -3.09 15.64
C LEU A 78 -10.51 -3.79 16.81
N VAL A 79 -9.31 -3.33 17.13
CA VAL A 79 -8.58 -3.83 18.30
C VAL A 79 -9.13 -3.06 19.49
N HIS A 80 -9.85 -3.74 20.38
CA HIS A 80 -10.28 -3.17 21.64
C HIS A 80 -9.08 -2.86 22.53
N ASP A 81 -9.19 -1.82 23.36
CA ASP A 81 -8.10 -1.34 24.21
C ASP A 81 -7.52 -2.45 25.10
N GLU A 82 -8.35 -3.36 25.61
CA GLU A 82 -7.92 -4.52 26.40
C GLU A 82 -6.98 -5.46 25.64
N ALA A 83 -7.27 -5.74 24.37
CA ALA A 83 -6.40 -6.56 23.52
C ALA A 83 -5.09 -5.85 23.17
N LEU A 84 -5.12 -4.51 23.10
CA LEU A 84 -3.93 -3.67 22.95
C LEU A 84 -3.07 -3.69 24.21
N VAL A 85 -3.67 -3.56 25.39
CA VAL A 85 -2.97 -3.63 26.69
C VAL A 85 -2.23 -4.95 26.85
N GLU A 86 -2.87 -6.08 26.56
CA GLU A 86 -2.20 -7.39 26.66
C GLU A 86 -1.03 -7.52 25.68
N ARG A 87 -1.18 -7.03 24.44
CA ARG A 87 -0.07 -7.03 23.47
C ARG A 87 1.11 -6.19 23.94
N VAL A 88 0.84 -4.99 24.45
CA VAL A 88 1.89 -4.10 24.98
C VAL A 88 2.56 -4.74 26.19
N ARG A 89 1.78 -5.29 27.13
CA ARG A 89 2.32 -5.97 28.31
C ARG A 89 3.20 -7.17 27.95
N GLY A 90 2.75 -8.02 27.03
CA GLY A 90 3.54 -9.16 26.54
C GLY A 90 4.83 -8.74 25.84
N CYS A 91 4.81 -7.65 25.06
CA CYS A 91 6.03 -7.12 24.44
C CYS A 91 7.01 -6.56 25.48
N ILE A 92 6.55 -5.84 26.50
CA ILE A 92 7.42 -5.30 27.57
C ILE A 92 8.07 -6.45 28.36
N GLN A 93 7.28 -7.47 28.73
CA GLN A 93 7.78 -8.61 29.53
C GLN A 93 8.76 -9.51 28.77
N SER A 94 8.65 -9.57 27.44
CA SER A 94 9.55 -10.36 26.59
C SER A 94 10.85 -9.64 26.21
N HIS A 95 10.97 -8.33 26.50
CA HIS A 95 12.20 -7.58 26.24
C HIS A 95 13.07 -7.49 27.50
N PRO A 96 14.37 -7.85 27.43
CA PRO A 96 15.30 -7.86 28.56
C PRO A 96 15.77 -6.46 29.02
N PHE A 97 15.01 -5.40 28.74
CA PHE A 97 15.31 -4.03 29.20
C PHE A 97 14.64 -3.69 30.55
N ALA A 98 14.01 -4.68 31.20
CA ALA A 98 13.43 -4.57 32.53
C ALA A 98 14.21 -5.41 33.58
N GLN A 99 15.54 -5.42 33.49
CA GLN A 99 16.43 -5.75 34.61
C GLN A 99 17.36 -4.58 34.89
#